data_AF-A0A8S1CZC8-F1
#
_entry.id   AF-A0A8S1CZC8-F1
#
_cell.length_a   1.000
_cell.length_b   1.000
_cell.length_c   1.000
_cell.angle_alpha   90.00
_cell.angle_beta   90.00
_cell.angle_gamma   90.00
#
_symmetry.space_group_name_H-M   'P 1'
#
loop_
_entity.id
_entity.type
_entity.pdbx_description
1 polymer ?
#
loop_
_entity_poly.entity_id
_entity_poly.type
_entity_poly.pdbx_seq_one_letter_code
_entity_poly.pdbx_strand_id
1 'polypeptide(L)'
;MPSWRRDTPPFILLVAALLRQLSVSSTWIRPSKKMAALCCRVLAQTSRRNVIYSTARYANKMMADPMEHATGLEKRELLAEAAGNDNPFDMKIFKRGPGTKDSPNLVPSCFESRIVGCVCEEDATSVNWMWLHQGTPRRCECGYWFKLTKRAPV
;
A
#
# COMPACT_ATOMS: atom_id res chain seq x y z
N MET A 1 28.71 58.50 14.28
CA MET A 1 28.94 57.58 15.42
C MET A 1 28.13 56.31 15.23
N PRO A 2 28.73 55.22 14.73
CA PRO A 2 28.27 53.86 14.95
C PRO A 2 29.07 53.26 16.12
N SER A 3 28.42 52.90 17.21
CA SER A 3 29.06 52.37 18.42
C SER A 3 28.63 50.91 18.64
N TRP A 4 29.63 50.09 19.01
CA TRP A 4 29.53 48.68 19.47
C TRP A 4 29.22 47.67 18.37
N ARG A 5 30.17 46.97 17.72
CA ARG A 5 31.45 46.34 18.09
C ARG A 5 31.37 45.38 19.29
N ARG A 6 31.55 44.09 18.95
CA ARG A 6 31.83 42.89 19.77
C ARG A 6 30.58 42.20 20.34
N ASP A 7 30.29 41.02 19.79
CA ASP A 7 30.18 39.76 20.54
C ASP A 7 30.07 38.58 19.56
N THR A 8 31.22 38.17 19.03
CA THR A 8 31.39 36.87 18.38
C THR A 8 31.52 35.79 19.46
N PRO A 9 30.76 34.68 19.40
CA PRO A 9 30.77 33.63 20.42
C PRO A 9 32.14 32.93 20.49
N PRO A 10 32.56 32.43 21.66
CA PRO A 10 33.91 31.91 21.94
C PRO A 10 34.22 30.55 21.25
N PHE A 11 33.41 30.13 20.29
CA PHE A 11 33.53 28.81 19.65
C PHE A 11 34.58 28.77 18.52
N ILE A 12 34.91 29.90 17.90
CA ILE A 12 35.82 29.92 16.74
C ILE A 12 37.31 29.92 17.17
N LEU A 13 37.63 30.38 18.40
CA LEU A 13 39.00 30.35 18.92
C LEU A 13 39.42 29.01 19.53
N LEU A 14 38.49 28.10 19.81
CA LEU A 14 38.82 26.75 20.29
C LEU A 14 39.22 25.79 19.16
N VAL A 15 38.77 26.05 17.92
CA VAL A 15 39.11 25.23 16.74
C VAL A 15 40.52 25.53 16.22
N ALA A 16 41.03 26.75 16.43
CA ALA A 16 42.39 27.12 16.03
C ALA A 16 43.49 26.65 17.02
N ALA A 17 43.13 26.34 18.27
CA ALA A 17 44.10 25.88 19.29
C ALA A 17 44.45 24.38 19.20
N LEU A 18 43.74 23.59 18.38
CA LEU A 18 44.03 22.17 18.16
C LEU A 18 44.74 21.86 16.82
N LEU A 19 45.06 22.88 16.01
CA LEU A 19 45.84 22.73 14.77
C LEU A 19 47.31 23.18 14.92
N ARG A 20 47.84 23.19 16.14
CA ARG A 20 49.24 23.56 16.42
C ARG A 20 50.07 22.45 17.08
N GLN A 21 49.81 21.20 16.72
CA GLN A 21 50.74 20.08 16.94
C GLN A 21 50.79 19.17 15.71
N LEU A 22 51.23 19.72 14.59
CA LEU A 22 51.80 18.95 13.48
C LEU A 22 53.32 19.12 13.48
N SER A 23 53.97 18.61 14.53
CA SER A 23 55.31 18.05 14.39
C SER A 23 55.21 16.57 14.72
N VAL A 24 54.54 15.82 13.83
CA VAL A 24 54.62 14.37 13.84
C VAL A 24 56.03 14.03 13.34
N SER A 25 56.96 13.91 14.28
CA SER A 25 58.14 13.09 14.07
C SER A 25 57.64 11.72 13.63
N SER A 26 58.05 11.34 12.42
CA SER A 26 57.73 10.07 11.79
C SER A 26 58.34 8.92 12.58
N THR A 27 57.71 8.54 13.69
CA THR A 27 57.79 7.19 14.21
C THR A 27 56.53 6.49 13.73
N TRP A 28 56.69 5.73 12.65
CA TRP A 28 55.73 4.71 12.27
C TRP A 28 55.67 3.68 13.40
N ILE A 29 54.88 3.98 14.44
CA ILE A 29 54.46 2.98 15.40
C ILE A 29 53.54 2.07 14.59
N ARG A 30 54.12 1.00 14.03
CA ARG A 30 53.36 -0.11 13.47
C ARG A 30 52.38 -0.50 14.58
N PRO A 31 51.06 -0.35 14.40
CA PRO A 31 50.13 -0.78 15.43
C PRO A 31 50.42 -2.24 15.68
N SER A 32 50.69 -2.61 16.94
CA SER A 32 50.93 -3.99 17.32
C SER A 32 49.82 -4.83 16.71
N LYS A 33 50.16 -5.91 15.99
CA LYS A 33 49.18 -6.81 15.36
C LYS A 33 48.10 -7.24 16.37
N LYS A 34 48.45 -7.30 17.66
CA LYS A 34 47.56 -7.59 18.79
C LYS A 34 46.54 -6.46 19.06
N MET A 35 46.98 -5.20 19.05
CA MET A 35 46.10 -4.04 19.28
C MET A 35 45.18 -3.78 18.09
N ALA A 36 45.67 -3.89 16.86
CA ALA A 36 44.82 -3.79 15.67
C ALA A 36 43.75 -4.90 15.65
N ALA A 37 44.12 -6.13 16.01
CA ALA A 37 43.17 -7.24 16.12
C ALA A 37 42.11 -7.03 17.22
N LEU A 38 42.50 -6.44 18.36
CA LEU A 38 41.57 -6.09 19.44
C LEU A 38 40.59 -4.99 19.01
N CYS A 39 41.06 -3.92 18.38
CA CYS A 39 40.19 -2.87 17.85
C CYS A 39 39.20 -3.42 16.82
N CYS A 40 39.65 -4.25 15.88
CA CYS A 40 38.76 -4.89 14.90
C CYS A 40 37.72 -5.81 15.57
N ARG A 41 38.10 -6.56 16.60
CA ARG A 41 37.16 -7.41 17.37
C ARG A 41 36.13 -6.59 18.13
N VAL A 42 36.53 -5.48 18.76
CA VAL A 42 35.61 -4.59 19.49
C VAL A 42 34.65 -3.92 18.52
N LEU A 43 35.12 -3.42 17.39
CA LEU A 43 34.26 -2.83 16.35
C LEU A 43 33.28 -3.86 15.77
N ALA A 44 33.75 -5.07 15.46
CA ALA A 44 32.90 -6.17 15.00
C ALA A 44 31.88 -6.62 16.06
N GLN A 45 32.26 -6.64 17.34
CA GLN A 45 31.34 -7.03 18.42
C GLN A 45 30.29 -5.96 18.70
N THR A 46 30.65 -4.68 18.55
CA THR A 46 29.72 -3.55 18.73
C THR A 46 28.74 -3.47 17.55
N SER A 47 29.19 -3.70 16.32
CA SER A 47 28.32 -3.74 15.13
C SER A 47 27.37 -4.94 15.16
N ARG A 48 27.85 -6.13 15.57
CA ARG A 48 27.01 -7.34 15.71
C ARG A 48 25.88 -7.17 16.73
N ARG A 49 26.11 -6.44 17.83
CA ARG A 49 25.07 -6.15 18.83
C ARG A 49 23.92 -5.35 18.23
N ASN A 50 24.19 -4.33 17.41
CA ASN A 50 23.11 -3.49 16.84
C ASN A 50 22.23 -4.24 15.82
N VAL A 51 22.83 -5.11 15.00
CA VAL A 51 22.08 -5.90 13.99
C VAL A 51 21.27 -7.03 14.63
N ILE A 52 21.79 -7.67 15.68
CA ILE A 52 21.09 -8.75 16.39
C ILE A 52 20.05 -8.19 17.37
N TYR A 53 20.29 -7.01 17.95
CA TYR A 53 19.37 -6.39 18.90
C TYR A 53 18.07 -5.92 18.22
N SER A 54 18.15 -5.36 17.01
CA SER A 54 16.95 -4.99 16.25
C SER A 54 16.13 -6.22 15.87
N THR A 55 16.74 -7.27 15.32
CA THR A 55 16.01 -8.48 14.94
C THR A 55 15.37 -9.17 16.15
N ALA A 56 16.06 -9.28 17.29
CA ALA A 56 15.50 -9.87 18.52
C ALA A 56 14.38 -9.03 19.15
N ARG A 57 14.42 -7.70 19.05
CA ARG A 57 13.36 -6.79 19.54
C ARG A 57 12.09 -6.84 18.70
N TYR A 58 12.22 -7.13 17.41
CA TYR A 58 11.09 -7.27 16.49
C TYR A 58 10.70 -8.74 16.21
N ALA A 59 11.45 -9.72 16.73
CA ALA A 59 11.16 -11.15 16.55
C ALA A 59 9.76 -11.56 17.06
N ASN A 60 9.25 -10.87 18.08
CA ASN A 60 7.91 -11.08 18.63
C ASN A 60 6.89 -10.02 18.17
N LYS A 61 7.28 -9.11 17.27
CA LYS A 61 6.33 -8.16 16.66
C LYS A 61 5.85 -8.77 15.35
N MET A 62 4.69 -9.42 15.41
CA MET A 62 3.94 -9.75 14.19
C MET A 62 3.67 -8.46 13.40
N MET A 63 3.54 -8.60 12.08
CA MET A 63 3.06 -7.51 11.23
C MET A 63 1.69 -7.01 11.73
N ALA A 64 1.35 -5.75 11.42
CA ALA A 64 0.04 -5.21 11.74
C ALA A 64 -1.06 -6.11 11.13
N ASP A 65 -2.21 -6.18 11.81
CA ASP A 65 -3.33 -6.96 11.31
C ASP A 65 -3.73 -6.46 9.91
N PRO A 66 -4.01 -7.37 8.95
CA PRO A 66 -4.34 -6.97 7.58
C PRO A 66 -5.50 -5.97 7.50
N MET A 67 -6.49 -6.03 8.41
CA MET A 67 -7.62 -5.09 8.43
C MET A 67 -7.22 -3.67 8.86
N GLU A 68 -6.30 -3.57 9.83
CA GLU A 68 -5.80 -2.28 10.32
C GLU A 68 -4.78 -1.66 9.37
N HIS A 69 -3.99 -2.50 8.69
CA HIS A 69 -2.96 -2.09 7.75
C HIS A 69 -3.52 -1.69 6.38
N ALA A 70 -4.55 -2.38 5.90
CA ALA A 70 -5.17 -2.08 4.61
C ALA A 70 -5.75 -0.65 4.60
N THR A 71 -5.64 0.03 3.46
CA THR A 71 -6.20 1.37 3.24
C THR A 71 -6.88 1.45 1.88
N GLY A 72 -7.68 2.50 1.65
CA GLY A 72 -8.32 2.73 0.35
C GLY A 72 -9.35 1.66 -0.01
N LEU A 73 -9.26 1.14 -1.24
CA LEU A 73 -10.22 0.18 -1.81
C LEU A 73 -10.10 -1.21 -1.15
N GLU A 74 -8.88 -1.64 -0.86
CA GLU A 74 -8.58 -2.91 -0.19
C GLU A 74 -9.27 -2.99 1.18
N LYS A 75 -9.20 -1.92 1.97
CA LYS A 75 -9.91 -1.85 3.26
C LYS A 75 -11.42 -1.95 3.10
N ARG A 76 -11.99 -1.31 2.07
CA ARG A 76 -13.44 -1.35 1.81
C ARG A 76 -13.90 -2.76 1.41
N GLU A 77 -13.08 -3.48 0.66
CA GLU A 77 -13.33 -4.88 0.33
C GLU A 77 -13.38 -5.75 1.58
N LEU A 78 -12.34 -5.66 2.43
CA LEU A 78 -12.25 -6.44 3.68
C LEU A 78 -13.41 -6.13 4.64
N LEU A 79 -13.80 -4.86 4.77
CA LEU A 79 -14.94 -4.46 5.61
C LEU A 79 -16.27 -4.95 5.04
N ALA A 80 -16.43 -4.96 3.71
CA ALA A 80 -17.65 -5.46 3.07
C ALA A 80 -17.77 -6.98 3.20
N GLU A 81 -16.66 -7.71 3.06
CA GLU A 81 -16.59 -9.15 3.30
C GLU A 81 -16.92 -9.47 4.77
N ALA A 82 -16.36 -8.72 5.73
CA ALA A 82 -16.70 -8.85 7.14
C ALA A 82 -18.18 -8.55 7.45
N ALA A 83 -18.83 -7.68 6.66
CA ALA A 83 -20.26 -7.41 6.75
C ALA A 83 -21.14 -8.47 6.04
N GLY A 84 -20.55 -9.51 5.44
CA GLY A 84 -21.26 -10.58 4.73
C GLY A 84 -21.63 -10.24 3.29
N ASN A 85 -21.04 -9.22 2.68
CA ASN A 85 -21.19 -8.92 1.26
C ASN A 85 -20.01 -9.49 0.46
N ASP A 86 -20.18 -10.68 -0.11
CA ASP A 86 -19.10 -11.38 -0.83
C ASP A 86 -18.74 -10.78 -2.19
N ASN A 87 -19.46 -9.75 -2.68
CA ASN A 87 -19.19 -9.13 -3.98
C ASN A 87 -19.44 -7.60 -3.95
N PRO A 88 -18.63 -6.84 -3.21
CA PRO A 88 -18.77 -5.39 -3.10
C PRO A 88 -18.58 -4.69 -4.45
N PHE A 89 -17.65 -5.17 -5.28
CA PHE A 89 -17.23 -4.53 -6.53
C PHE A 89 -17.67 -5.27 -7.81
N ASP A 90 -18.69 -6.13 -7.73
CA ASP A 90 -19.26 -6.83 -8.90
C ASP A 90 -18.22 -7.64 -9.72
N MET A 91 -17.20 -8.22 -9.08
CA MET A 91 -16.15 -9.01 -9.74
C MET A 91 -16.61 -10.41 -10.17
N LYS A 92 -17.64 -10.95 -9.50
CA LYS A 92 -18.19 -12.26 -9.86
C LYS A 92 -19.10 -12.17 -11.09
N ILE A 93 -19.12 -13.26 -11.87
CA ILE A 93 -19.98 -13.40 -13.05
C ILE A 93 -21.44 -13.43 -12.62
N PHE A 94 -22.26 -12.57 -13.24
CA PHE A 94 -23.71 -12.59 -13.06
C PHE A 94 -24.31 -13.76 -13.84
N LYS A 95 -24.82 -14.76 -13.11
CA LYS A 95 -25.58 -15.86 -13.72
C LYS A 95 -26.99 -15.38 -14.07
N ARG A 96 -27.47 -15.78 -15.25
CA ARG A 96 -28.85 -15.51 -15.67
C ARG A 96 -29.82 -16.29 -14.78
N GLY A 97 -30.90 -15.63 -14.36
CA GLY A 97 -32.06 -16.27 -13.77
C GLY A 97 -33.11 -16.64 -14.83
N PRO A 98 -34.38 -16.85 -14.45
CA PRO A 98 -35.45 -17.22 -15.39
C PRO A 98 -35.73 -16.13 -16.44
N GLY A 99 -35.44 -14.85 -16.13
CA GLY A 99 -35.49 -13.72 -17.05
C GLY A 99 -36.80 -13.57 -17.83
N THR A 100 -37.93 -13.88 -17.19
CA THR A 100 -39.27 -13.67 -17.74
C THR A 100 -39.68 -12.19 -17.62
N LYS A 101 -40.81 -11.81 -18.23
CA LYS A 101 -41.31 -10.43 -18.14
C LYS A 101 -41.66 -10.04 -16.69
N ASP A 102 -42.21 -10.97 -15.93
CA ASP A 102 -42.61 -10.75 -14.54
C ASP A 102 -41.42 -10.89 -13.57
N SER A 103 -40.46 -11.76 -13.90
CA SER A 103 -39.21 -11.97 -13.15
C SER A 103 -37.96 -11.68 -14.00
N PRO A 104 -37.68 -10.40 -14.31
CA PRO A 104 -36.51 -10.02 -15.11
C PRO A 104 -35.21 -10.20 -14.32
N ASN A 105 -34.10 -10.35 -15.06
CA ASN A 105 -32.76 -10.36 -14.47
C ASN A 105 -32.41 -8.98 -13.92
N LEU A 106 -32.18 -8.91 -12.61
CA LEU A 106 -31.86 -7.66 -11.92
C LEU A 106 -30.38 -7.34 -12.06
N VAL A 107 -30.06 -6.22 -12.69
CA VAL A 107 -28.69 -5.75 -12.88
C VAL A 107 -28.46 -4.55 -11.94
N PRO A 108 -27.58 -4.67 -10.93
CA PRO A 108 -27.27 -3.55 -10.05
C PRO A 108 -26.53 -2.45 -10.82
N SER A 109 -26.78 -1.18 -10.50
CA SER A 109 -26.02 -0.05 -11.07
C SER A 109 -26.02 1.13 -10.10
N CYS A 110 -24.89 1.83 -10.00
CA CYS A 110 -24.78 3.09 -9.28
C CYS A 110 -25.31 4.27 -10.10
N PHE A 111 -25.37 4.11 -11.43
CA PHE A 111 -25.83 5.12 -12.39
C PHE A 111 -27.19 4.78 -12.97
N GLU A 112 -27.80 5.74 -13.67
CA GLU A 112 -29.11 5.60 -14.32
C GLU A 112 -29.09 4.68 -15.54
N SER A 113 -27.92 4.38 -16.09
CA SER A 113 -27.74 3.42 -17.17
C SER A 113 -26.51 2.54 -16.96
N ARG A 114 -26.57 1.30 -17.47
CA ARG A 114 -25.45 0.35 -17.47
C ARG A 114 -25.45 -0.45 -18.77
N ILE A 115 -24.27 -0.68 -19.33
CA ILE A 115 -24.09 -1.57 -20.48
C ILE A 115 -24.20 -3.01 -19.98
N VAL A 116 -24.99 -3.83 -20.67
CA VAL A 116 -25.14 -5.26 -20.41
C VAL A 116 -24.70 -6.03 -21.65
N GLY A 117 -23.77 -6.96 -21.46
CA GLY A 117 -23.40 -7.97 -22.46
C GLY A 117 -24.14 -9.27 -22.16
N CYS A 118 -25.03 -9.69 -23.05
CA CYS A 118 -25.74 -10.96 -22.95
C CYS A 118 -25.10 -11.99 -23.88
N VAL A 119 -24.60 -13.07 -23.29
CA VAL A 119 -24.21 -14.28 -24.02
C VAL A 119 -25.47 -15.14 -24.17
N CYS A 120 -26.04 -15.17 -25.37
CA CYS A 120 -27.37 -15.74 -25.62
C CYS A 120 -27.39 -17.27 -25.42
N GLU A 121 -26.41 -17.95 -26.01
CA GLU A 121 -26.18 -19.40 -25.94
C GLU A 121 -24.82 -19.65 -25.28
N GLU A 122 -24.63 -20.78 -24.60
CA GLU A 122 -23.41 -21.04 -23.82
C GLU A 122 -22.15 -21.10 -24.69
N ASP A 123 -22.29 -21.58 -25.93
CA ASP A 123 -21.19 -21.69 -26.91
C ASP A 123 -21.13 -20.51 -27.89
N ALA A 124 -21.91 -19.44 -27.66
CA ALA A 124 -21.94 -18.29 -28.55
C ALA A 124 -20.58 -17.56 -28.54
N THR A 125 -20.03 -17.34 -29.73
CA THR A 125 -18.80 -16.54 -29.91
C THR A 125 -19.05 -15.04 -29.94
N SER A 126 -20.31 -14.62 -30.05
CA SER A 126 -20.73 -13.23 -30.06
C SER A 126 -21.47 -12.86 -28.78
N VAL A 127 -21.21 -11.64 -28.30
CA VAL A 127 -21.90 -11.05 -27.15
C VAL A 127 -22.84 -9.97 -27.66
N ASN A 128 -24.11 -10.04 -27.30
CA ASN A 128 -25.05 -8.97 -27.61
C ASN A 128 -24.96 -7.86 -26.56
N TRP A 129 -24.66 -6.64 -26.98
CA TRP A 129 -24.47 -5.49 -26.10
C TRP A 129 -25.67 -4.56 -26.17
N MET A 130 -26.19 -4.19 -24.99
CA MET A 130 -27.33 -3.27 -24.91
C MET A 130 -27.19 -2.30 -23.75
N TRP A 131 -27.76 -1.11 -23.93
CA TRP A 131 -27.91 -0.11 -22.86
C TRP A 131 -29.18 -0.39 -22.07
N LEU A 132 -29.02 -0.65 -20.78
CA LEU A 132 -30.11 -0.77 -19.83
C LEU A 132 -30.27 0.55 -19.08
N HIS A 133 -31.48 1.11 -19.11
CA HIS A 133 -31.82 2.35 -18.41
C HIS A 133 -32.67 2.05 -17.16
N GLN A 134 -32.66 2.97 -16.21
CA GLN A 134 -33.47 2.86 -15.01
C GLN A 134 -34.97 2.89 -15.33
N GLY A 135 -35.75 2.09 -14.60
CA GLY A 135 -37.22 2.03 -14.72
C GLY A 135 -37.73 1.14 -15.84
N THR A 136 -37.20 1.27 -17.06
CA THR A 136 -37.69 0.52 -18.23
C THR A 136 -36.93 -0.78 -18.43
N PRO A 137 -37.55 -1.96 -18.25
CA PRO A 137 -36.89 -3.22 -18.53
C PRO A 137 -36.65 -3.38 -20.03
N ARG A 138 -35.50 -3.93 -20.40
CA ARG A 138 -35.12 -4.21 -21.80
C ARG A 138 -35.06 -5.71 -22.03
N ARG A 139 -35.41 -6.11 -23.24
CA ARG A 139 -35.38 -7.50 -23.70
C ARG A 139 -34.19 -7.68 -24.65
N CYS A 140 -33.41 -8.72 -24.43
CA CYS A 140 -32.36 -9.15 -25.36
C CYS A 140 -32.96 -9.96 -26.52
N GLU A 141 -32.24 -10.11 -27.62
CA GLU A 141 -32.66 -10.91 -28.79
C GLU A 141 -32.97 -12.38 -28.44
N CYS A 142 -32.28 -12.95 -27.46
CA CYS A 142 -32.56 -14.31 -26.94
C CYS A 142 -33.87 -14.43 -26.17
N GLY A 143 -34.58 -13.32 -25.93
CA GLY A 143 -35.88 -13.31 -25.31
C GLY A 143 -35.90 -12.96 -23.82
N TYR A 144 -34.76 -13.04 -23.14
CA TYR A 144 -34.65 -12.74 -21.71
C TYR A 144 -34.79 -11.24 -21.40
N TRP A 145 -35.44 -10.96 -20.27
CA TRP A 145 -35.66 -9.62 -19.75
C TRP A 145 -34.62 -9.23 -18.72
N PHE A 146 -34.23 -7.95 -18.75
CA PHE A 146 -33.27 -7.35 -17.83
C PHE A 146 -33.85 -6.04 -17.28
N LYS A 147 -33.62 -5.79 -15.98
CA LYS A 147 -34.08 -4.58 -15.30
C LYS A 147 -32.97 -4.02 -14.42
N LEU A 148 -32.74 -2.71 -14.54
CA LEU A 148 -31.75 -2.02 -13.74
C LEU A 148 -32.26 -1.83 -12.31
N THR A 149 -31.42 -2.13 -11.32
CA THR A 149 -31.69 -1.88 -9.90
C THR A 149 -30.65 -0.91 -9.35
N LYS A 150 -31.08 0.12 -8.62
CA LYS A 150 -30.16 1.11 -8.06
C LYS A 150 -29.42 0.51 -6.87
N ARG A 151 -28.09 0.53 -6.92
CA ARG A 151 -27.19 0.11 -5.82
C ARG A 151 -26.33 1.31 -5.42
N ALA A 152 -26.11 1.52 -4.12
CA ALA A 152 -25.20 2.56 -3.65
C ALA A 152 -23.73 2.17 -3.96
N PRO A 153 -22.87 3.14 -4.30
CA PRO A 153 -21.43 2.88 -4.44
C PRO A 153 -20.83 2.50 -3.08
N VAL A 154 -19.84 1.58 -3.10
CA VAL A 154 -19.09 1.12 -1.93
C VAL A 154 -17.89 2.02 -1.65
#